data_AF-A0A0M4CXP9-F1
#
_entry.id   AF-A0A0M4CXP9-F1
#
_cell.length_a   1.000
_cell.length_b   1.000
_cell.length_c   1.000
_cell.angle_alpha   90.00
_cell.angle_beta   90.00
_cell.angle_gamma   90.00
#
_symmetry.space_group_name_H-M   'P 1'
#
loop_
_entity.id
_entity.type
_entity.pdbx_description
1 polymer ?
#
loop_
_entity_poly.entity_id
_entity_poly.type
_entity_poly.pdbx_seq_one_letter_code
_entity_poly.pdbx_strand_id
1 'polypeptide(L)'
;MQESFLIEELESALLPSKPKSRLSSPKGADTFTVEKLLQQFGTSTVLQGEFVCFTGTLESGRRADLEELLAVVEASPSRGVTAKTSILVVGVPNPAAWKEGAAASKKLEKATALREKGKPIRVLSEEDFFALLEE
;
A
#
# COMPACT_ATOMS: atom_id res chain seq x y z
N MET A 1 -25.88 -21.03 50.08
CA MET A 1 -24.81 -20.21 50.68
C MET A 1 -23.57 -20.52 49.88
N GLN A 2 -23.19 -19.62 48.97
CA GLN A 2 -22.15 -18.61 49.22
C GLN A 2 -20.78 -19.33 49.27
N GLU A 3 -19.82 -19.13 48.38
CA GLU A 3 -19.05 -17.91 48.07
C GLU A 3 -18.00 -18.35 47.03
N SER A 4 -17.90 -17.73 45.84
CA SER A 4 -17.06 -16.58 45.47
C SER A 4 -15.61 -16.93 45.09
N PHE A 5 -15.02 -16.03 44.28
CA PHE A 5 -13.66 -15.98 43.71
C PHE A 5 -13.43 -16.76 42.39
N LEU A 6 -12.95 -16.17 41.28
CA LEU A 6 -12.10 -14.99 41.09
C LEU A 6 -12.26 -14.52 39.60
N ILE A 7 -12.82 -13.33 39.33
CA ILE A 7 -12.19 -12.13 38.70
C ILE A 7 -11.28 -12.47 37.49
N GLU A 8 -11.49 -11.97 36.27
CA GLU A 8 -10.93 -10.72 35.67
C GLU A 8 -10.81 -11.09 34.16
N GLU A 9 -11.03 -10.29 33.13
CA GLU A 9 -11.26 -8.87 33.01
C GLU A 9 -11.97 -8.58 31.67
N LEU A 10 -12.64 -7.45 31.69
CA LEU A 10 -13.28 -6.71 30.62
C LEU A 10 -12.32 -6.38 29.45
N GLU A 11 -12.92 -6.10 28.29
CA GLU A 11 -12.34 -5.56 27.03
C GLU A 11 -12.04 -6.65 25.96
N SER A 12 -12.71 -6.70 24.81
CA SER A 12 -13.00 -5.59 23.91
C SER A 12 -14.22 -5.93 23.05
N ALA A 13 -15.36 -5.33 23.40
CA ALA A 13 -16.57 -5.34 22.59
C ALA A 13 -16.77 -3.94 22.00
N LEU A 14 -16.12 -3.66 20.88
CA LEU A 14 -16.50 -2.66 19.87
C LEU A 14 -15.70 -3.07 18.62
N LEU A 15 -16.28 -3.69 17.59
CA LEU A 15 -17.28 -3.07 16.72
C LEU A 15 -18.15 -4.15 16.00
N PRO A 16 -19.41 -3.80 15.64
CA PRO A 16 -20.39 -4.72 15.06
C PRO A 16 -20.31 -4.92 13.52
N SER A 17 -20.47 -6.19 13.12
CA SER A 17 -21.23 -6.74 11.98
C SER A 17 -21.05 -6.24 10.52
N LYS A 18 -20.49 -7.15 9.69
CA LYS A 18 -21.01 -7.74 8.40
C LYS A 18 -21.15 -6.83 7.14
N PRO A 19 -20.95 -7.37 5.90
CA PRO A 19 -21.68 -8.55 5.41
C PRO A 19 -20.91 -9.58 4.55
N LYS A 20 -21.50 -10.78 4.48
CA LYS A 20 -21.21 -11.81 3.48
C LYS A 20 -21.54 -11.27 2.08
N SER A 21 -20.54 -10.94 1.28
CA SER A 21 -20.70 -10.86 -0.18
C SER A 21 -20.11 -12.13 -0.80
N ARG A 22 -20.99 -12.89 -1.48
CA ARG A 22 -20.55 -13.84 -2.50
C ARG A 22 -19.96 -13.00 -3.63
N LEU A 23 -18.66 -13.13 -3.93
CA LEU A 23 -18.15 -12.74 -5.23
C LEU A 23 -16.94 -13.59 -5.64
N SER A 24 -17.23 -14.45 -6.62
CA SER A 24 -16.36 -15.04 -7.65
C SER A 24 -14.85 -15.11 -7.41
N SER A 25 -14.34 -16.34 -7.33
CA SER A 25 -12.94 -16.63 -7.68
C SER A 25 -12.60 -16.16 -9.11
N PRO A 26 -11.39 -15.64 -9.33
CA PRO A 26 -10.57 -15.99 -10.49
C PRO A 26 -9.37 -16.85 -9.99
N LYS A 27 -9.25 -18.12 -10.40
CA LYS A 27 -8.44 -18.60 -11.54
C LYS A 27 -7.01 -18.04 -11.59
N GLY A 28 -6.08 -18.82 -11.03
CA GLY A 28 -4.75 -19.14 -11.60
C GLY A 28 -3.66 -18.07 -11.59
N ALA A 29 -2.51 -18.49 -11.03
CA ALA A 29 -1.18 -17.85 -10.97
C ALA A 29 -1.03 -16.78 -9.87
N ASP A 30 -0.12 -17.07 -8.92
CA ASP A 30 0.35 -16.27 -7.78
C ASP A 30 -0.72 -15.61 -6.87
N THR A 31 -1.19 -16.36 -5.89
CA THR A 31 -2.07 -15.87 -4.82
C THR A 31 -1.31 -14.96 -3.83
N PHE A 32 -0.95 -13.75 -4.22
CA PHE A 32 -0.52 -12.70 -3.28
C PHE A 32 -1.76 -12.03 -2.68
N THR A 33 -2.30 -12.64 -1.62
CA THR A 33 -3.39 -12.05 -0.82
C THR A 33 -2.85 -10.92 0.06
N VAL A 34 -3.65 -9.87 0.29
CA VAL A 34 -3.33 -8.77 1.22
C VAL A 34 -2.91 -9.27 2.60
N GLU A 35 -3.60 -10.28 3.13
CA GLU A 35 -3.23 -10.95 4.39
C GLU A 35 -1.77 -11.42 4.41
N LYS A 36 -1.28 -11.96 3.29
CA LYS A 36 0.10 -12.45 3.18
C LYS A 36 1.10 -11.30 3.15
N LEU A 37 0.77 -10.19 2.48
CA LEU A 37 1.60 -8.99 2.47
C LEU A 37 1.70 -8.39 3.88
N LEU A 38 0.60 -8.32 4.62
CA LEU A 38 0.58 -7.86 6.01
C LEU A 38 1.40 -8.78 6.92
N GLN A 39 1.32 -10.09 6.72
CA GLN A 39 2.07 -11.05 7.52
C GLN A 39 3.57 -11.05 7.20
N GLN A 40 3.94 -10.71 5.97
CA GLN A 40 5.34 -10.67 5.52
C GLN A 40 6.00 -9.33 5.83
N PHE A 41 5.31 -8.23 5.58
CA PHE A 41 5.87 -6.88 5.64
C PHE A 41 5.37 -6.05 6.83
N GLY A 42 4.33 -6.49 7.54
CA GLY A 42 3.80 -5.74 8.69
C GLY A 42 2.84 -4.60 8.34
N THR A 43 2.48 -3.83 9.38
CA THR A 43 1.57 -2.68 9.32
C THR A 43 2.19 -1.47 10.01
N SER A 44 3.40 -1.09 9.62
CA SER A 44 4.04 0.08 10.22
C SER A 44 3.22 1.35 9.99
N THR A 45 3.26 2.24 10.98
CA THR A 45 2.52 3.50 10.97
C THR A 45 3.22 4.61 10.21
N VAL A 46 4.43 4.36 9.70
CA VAL A 46 5.28 5.33 9.00
C VAL A 46 4.60 5.95 7.77
N LEU A 47 3.69 5.20 7.14
CA LEU A 47 2.97 5.61 5.93
C LEU A 47 1.57 6.16 6.21
N GLN A 48 1.16 6.26 7.47
CA GLN A 48 -0.16 6.75 7.86
C GLN A 48 -0.38 8.19 7.41
N GLY A 49 -1.51 8.45 6.76
CA GLY A 49 -1.87 9.76 6.23
C GLY A 49 -1.09 10.21 5.00
N GLU A 50 -0.14 9.40 4.51
CA GLU A 50 0.62 9.72 3.31
C GLU A 50 -0.10 9.26 2.04
N PHE A 51 0.14 9.99 0.95
CA PHE A 51 -0.41 9.65 -0.36
C PHE A 51 0.62 8.89 -1.19
N VAL A 52 0.31 7.62 -1.45
CA VAL A 52 1.20 6.69 -2.14
C VAL A 52 0.68 6.44 -3.55
N CYS A 53 1.51 6.67 -4.56
CA CYS A 53 1.19 6.39 -5.96
C CYS A 53 2.04 5.26 -6.50
N PHE A 54 1.42 4.22 -7.06
CA PHE A 54 2.15 3.16 -7.75
C PHE A 54 2.34 3.46 -9.25
N THR A 55 3.55 3.20 -9.76
CA THR A 55 3.91 3.29 -11.17
C THR A 55 4.68 2.07 -11.66
N GLY A 56 4.46 1.70 -12.93
CA GLY A 56 5.12 0.53 -13.54
C GLY A 56 4.36 -0.78 -13.31
N THR A 57 5.08 -1.88 -13.54
CA THR A 57 4.65 -3.24 -13.22
C THR A 57 5.17 -3.58 -11.83
N LEU A 58 4.31 -4.05 -10.94
CA LEU A 58 4.67 -4.42 -9.56
C LEU A 58 4.79 -5.94 -9.51
N GLU A 59 5.89 -6.46 -8.99
CA GLU A 59 6.11 -7.92 -8.86
C GLU A 59 5.54 -8.46 -7.56
N SER A 60 5.52 -7.64 -6.51
CA SER A 60 5.02 -8.03 -5.19
C SER A 60 3.51 -8.28 -5.12
N GLY A 61 2.76 -7.98 -6.17
CA GLY A 61 1.33 -8.28 -6.24
C GLY A 61 0.59 -7.36 -7.19
N ARG A 62 -0.73 -7.55 -7.29
CA ARG A 62 -1.54 -6.68 -8.12
C ARG A 62 -1.69 -5.34 -7.43
N ARG A 63 -1.80 -4.30 -8.25
CA ARG A 63 -2.07 -2.94 -7.78
C ARG A 63 -3.26 -2.88 -6.82
N ALA A 64 -4.32 -3.66 -7.07
CA ALA A 64 -5.48 -3.70 -6.20
C ALA A 64 -5.16 -4.21 -4.77
N ASP A 65 -4.32 -5.24 -4.65
CA ASP A 65 -3.93 -5.81 -3.36
C ASP A 65 -3.08 -4.79 -2.57
N LEU A 66 -2.20 -4.05 -3.25
CA LEU A 66 -1.39 -3.00 -2.62
C LEU A 66 -2.20 -1.76 -2.24
N GLU A 67 -3.21 -1.40 -3.05
CA GLU A 67 -4.14 -0.31 -2.72
C GLU A 67 -4.99 -0.66 -1.48
N GLU A 68 -5.32 -1.94 -1.28
CA GLU A 68 -6.00 -2.43 -0.07
C GLU A 68 -5.05 -2.48 1.14
N LEU A 69 -3.79 -2.91 0.95
CA LEU A 69 -2.75 -2.84 1.99
C LEU A 69 -2.60 -1.41 2.52
N LEU A 70 -2.54 -0.41 1.61
CA LEU A 70 -2.47 0.99 1.99
C LEU A 70 -3.65 1.42 2.85
N ALA A 71 -4.86 0.94 2.54
CA ALA A 71 -6.04 1.23 3.35
C ALA A 71 -5.93 0.65 4.78
N VAL A 72 -5.24 -0.49 4.95
CA VAL A 72 -4.98 -1.09 6.27
C VAL A 72 -3.98 -0.26 7.07
N VAL A 73 -2.93 0.28 6.44
CA VAL A 73 -1.92 1.13 7.08
C VAL A 73 -2.31 2.61 7.10
N GLU A 74 -3.60 2.93 6.97
CA GLU A 74 -4.17 4.28 6.93
C GLU A 74 -3.49 5.24 5.92
N ALA A 75 -2.93 4.69 4.85
CA ALA A 75 -2.35 5.42 3.74
C ALA A 75 -3.35 5.56 2.59
N SER A 76 -3.20 6.62 1.80
CA SER A 76 -4.12 6.92 0.69
C SER A 76 -3.53 6.53 -0.66
N PRO A 77 -4.10 5.52 -1.37
CA PRO A 77 -3.67 5.19 -2.71
C PRO A 77 -4.02 6.32 -3.69
N SER A 78 -3.05 6.70 -4.51
CA SER A 78 -3.21 7.71 -5.55
C SER A 78 -3.04 7.11 -6.94
N ARG A 79 -3.97 7.43 -7.85
CA ARG A 79 -3.91 6.99 -9.25
C ARG A 79 -2.83 7.70 -10.07
N GLY A 80 -2.35 8.84 -9.61
CA GLY A 80 -1.32 9.60 -10.31
C GLY A 80 -0.52 10.46 -9.36
N VAL A 81 0.60 10.98 -9.86
CA VAL A 81 1.42 11.91 -9.08
C VAL A 81 0.71 13.27 -9.06
N THR A 82 0.17 13.61 -7.90
CA THR A 82 -0.54 14.87 -7.64
C THR A 82 0.25 15.73 -6.67
N ALA A 83 -0.21 16.96 -6.47
CA ALA A 83 0.37 17.88 -5.50
C ALA A 83 0.31 17.39 -4.04
N LYS A 84 -0.57 16.44 -3.73
CA LYS A 84 -0.72 15.81 -2.41
C LYS A 84 0.07 14.52 -2.26
N THR A 85 0.57 13.95 -3.36
CA THR A 85 1.32 12.70 -3.37
C THR A 85 2.67 12.92 -2.71
N SER A 86 2.92 12.25 -1.59
CA SER A 86 4.20 12.33 -0.88
C SER A 86 5.13 11.19 -1.31
N ILE A 87 4.59 10.05 -1.74
CA ILE A 87 5.38 8.86 -2.06
C ILE A 87 4.99 8.34 -3.46
N LEU A 88 5.99 8.15 -4.31
CA LEU A 88 5.87 7.45 -5.59
C LEU A 88 6.61 6.11 -5.48
N VAL A 89 5.86 5.02 -5.50
CA VAL A 89 6.42 3.67 -5.55
C VAL A 89 6.58 3.26 -7.01
N VAL A 90 7.82 2.99 -7.40
CA VAL A 90 8.24 2.56 -8.72
C VAL A 90 8.45 1.06 -8.66
N GLY A 91 7.59 0.31 -9.35
CA GLY A 91 7.83 -1.11 -9.62
C GLY A 91 8.91 -1.28 -10.69
N VAL A 92 8.99 -2.48 -11.27
CA VAL A 92 9.95 -2.83 -12.32
C VAL A 92 9.99 -1.77 -13.41
N PRO A 93 11.12 -1.08 -13.59
CA PRO A 93 11.27 -0.09 -14.65
C PRO A 93 11.22 -0.81 -15.99
N ASN A 94 10.17 -0.53 -16.77
CA ASN A 94 10.03 -1.08 -18.12
C ASN A 94 10.45 -0.03 -19.16
N PRO A 95 11.71 -0.04 -19.63
CA PRO A 95 12.18 0.90 -20.65
C PRO A 95 11.46 0.71 -22.00
N ALA A 96 10.88 -0.46 -22.28
CA ALA A 96 10.08 -0.69 -23.48
C ALA A 96 8.71 0.00 -23.43
N ALA A 97 8.21 0.35 -22.23
CA ALA A 97 7.01 1.16 -22.06
C ALA A 97 7.29 2.67 -22.13
N TRP A 98 8.57 3.07 -22.18
CA TRP A 98 8.94 4.47 -22.35
C TRP A 98 8.84 4.83 -23.83
N LYS A 99 8.48 6.09 -24.10
CA LYS A 99 8.41 6.58 -25.47
C LYS A 99 9.81 6.51 -26.08
N GLU A 100 9.93 6.16 -27.37
CA GLU A 100 11.24 6.18 -28.06
C GLU A 100 11.96 7.52 -27.80
N GLY A 101 13.11 7.46 -27.13
CA GLY A 101 13.91 8.63 -26.73
C GLY A 101 13.59 9.25 -25.36
N ALA A 102 12.66 8.71 -24.58
CA ALA A 102 12.38 9.17 -23.22
C ALA A 102 13.30 8.48 -22.20
N ALA A 103 14.00 9.28 -21.39
CA ALA A 103 14.87 8.79 -20.32
C ALA A 103 14.09 8.27 -19.09
N ALA A 104 12.78 8.52 -19.02
CA ALA A 104 11.93 8.22 -17.88
C ALA A 104 10.45 8.07 -18.29
N SER A 105 9.66 7.42 -17.42
CA SER A 105 8.20 7.40 -17.55
C SER A 105 7.57 8.77 -17.23
N LYS A 106 6.47 9.13 -17.90
CA LYS A 106 5.68 10.36 -17.65
C LYS A 106 5.34 10.61 -16.17
N LYS A 107 5.19 9.55 -15.39
CA LYS A 107 4.93 9.63 -13.94
C LYS A 107 6.18 10.00 -13.14
N LEU A 108 7.35 9.48 -13.53
CA LEU A 108 8.62 9.82 -12.93
C LEU A 108 9.00 11.26 -13.28
N GLU A 109 8.83 11.69 -14.54
CA GLU A 109 9.00 13.09 -14.94
C GLU A 109 8.12 14.04 -14.13
N LYS A 110 6.84 13.68 -13.91
CA LYS A 110 5.94 14.46 -13.05
C LYS A 110 6.40 14.51 -11.60
N ALA A 111 6.88 13.40 -11.04
CA ALA A 111 7.40 13.39 -9.68
C ALA A 111 8.66 14.24 -9.55
N THR A 112 9.60 14.14 -10.50
CA THR A 112 10.78 15.01 -10.56
C THR A 112 10.38 16.48 -10.66
N ALA A 113 9.47 16.84 -11.58
CA ALA A 113 8.99 18.21 -11.72
C ALA A 113 8.30 18.75 -10.45
N LEU A 114 7.63 17.91 -9.67
CA LEU A 114 7.04 18.29 -8.40
C LEU A 114 8.09 18.44 -7.29
N ARG A 115 9.13 17.60 -7.28
CA ARG A 115 10.30 17.76 -6.39
C ARG A 115 11.04 19.06 -6.68
N GLU A 116 11.25 19.40 -7.96
CA GLU A 116 11.86 20.67 -8.37
C GLU A 116 11.00 21.88 -7.95
N LYS A 117 9.68 21.72 -7.89
CA LYS A 117 8.76 22.72 -7.32
C LYS A 117 8.81 22.82 -5.79
N GLY A 118 9.72 22.11 -5.13
CA GLY A 118 9.88 22.12 -3.68
C GLY A 118 8.87 21.26 -2.92
N LYS A 119 8.17 20.33 -3.59
CA LYS A 119 7.31 19.38 -2.89
C LYS A 119 8.12 18.21 -2.32
N PRO A 120 7.82 17.76 -1.10
CA PRO A 120 8.50 16.63 -0.48
C PRO A 120 8.01 15.30 -1.06
N ILE A 121 8.27 15.04 -2.35
CA ILE A 121 7.92 13.77 -2.99
C ILE A 121 9.12 12.83 -2.93
N ARG A 122 8.94 11.68 -2.28
CA ARG A 122 9.89 10.58 -2.25
C ARG A 122 9.58 9.60 -3.37
N VAL A 123 10.62 9.16 -4.07
CA VAL A 123 10.51 8.08 -5.05
C VAL A 123 11.16 6.86 -4.41
N LEU A 124 10.39 5.79 -4.24
CA LEU A 124 10.79 4.55 -3.60
C LEU A 124 10.60 3.40 -4.57
N SER A 125 11.41 2.36 -4.46
CA SER A 125 11.14 1.08 -5.13
C SER A 125 10.07 0.31 -4.37
N GLU A 126 9.54 -0.78 -4.94
CA GLU A 126 8.62 -1.64 -4.19
C GLU A 126 9.28 -2.21 -2.92
N GLU A 127 10.53 -2.67 -3.03
CA GLU A 127 11.33 -3.16 -1.89
C GLU A 127 11.49 -2.11 -0.79
N ASP A 128 11.85 -0.88 -1.13
CA ASP A 128 11.99 0.22 -0.16
C ASP A 128 10.65 0.54 0.52
N PHE A 129 9.54 0.47 -0.22
CA PHE A 129 8.22 0.70 0.33
C PHE A 129 7.86 -0.37 1.36
N PHE A 130 8.16 -1.63 1.10
CA PHE A 130 7.93 -2.71 2.05
C PHE A 130 8.90 -2.68 3.23
N ALA A 131 10.15 -2.29 3.01
CA ALA A 131 11.13 -2.12 4.09
C ALA A 131 10.64 -1.08 5.13
N LEU A 132 9.93 -0.03 4.71
CA LEU A 132 9.29 0.93 5.63
C LEU A 132 8.12 0.34 6.44
N LEU A 133 7.53 -0.76 5.97
CA LEU A 133 6.47 -1.46 6.69
C LEU A 133 7.02 -2.47 7.70
N GLU A 134 8.20 -3.02 7.42
CA GLU A 134 8.89 -4.00 8.28
C GLU A 134 9.59 -3.37 9.49
N GLU A 135 9.78 -2.04 9.48
CA GLU A 135 10.44 -1.25 10.52
C GLU A 135 9.46 -0.69 11.57
#